data_AF-A0A0F9ITM6-F1
#
_entry.id   AF-A0A0F9ITM6-F1
#
_cell.length_a   1.000
_cell.length_b   1.000
_cell.length_c   1.000
_cell.angle_alpha   90.00
_cell.angle_beta   90.00
_cell.angle_gamma   90.00
#
_symmetry.space_group_name_H-M   'P 1'
#
loop_
_entity.id
_entity.type
_entity.pdbx_description
1 polymer ?
#
loop_
_entity_poly.entity_id
_entity_poly.type
_entity_poly.pdbx_seq_one_letter_code
_entity_poly.pdbx_strand_id
1 'polypeptide(L)'
;MGITFRLFAVGASSGGRTAITKFLSEIPGTINAAFVVAVHGAFDTPSFFAGVLGQKTELGVVEASQGLSIEPGMVYIAKPNHHLFVHEGKILLSKGPRENLFRPSIDVLFRSAAVAYGNRCVGILLTGRLNDGTTGLEAIKKCGGRAIVQNPKTAEYSDMPGFARETVDIDYVVDLEDLAEVIQNIMHEDLPLAKEISSKLIKENCIATKIESQIATEEILGHQVPISCSTCGGPLWKMEDS
;
A
#
# COMPACT_ATOMS: atom_id res chain seq x y z
N MET A 1 13.40 -18.19 -4.67
CA MET A 1 14.37 -17.11 -4.96
C MET A 1 14.13 -16.00 -3.96
N GLY A 2 15.17 -15.54 -3.25
CA GLY A 2 15.00 -14.46 -2.27
C GLY A 2 14.69 -13.13 -2.95
N ILE A 3 13.91 -12.28 -2.29
CA ILE A 3 13.63 -10.92 -2.74
C ILE A 3 14.92 -10.10 -2.68
N THR A 4 15.37 -9.55 -3.83
CA THR A 4 16.65 -8.83 -3.96
C THR A 4 16.52 -7.31 -4.09
N PHE A 5 15.31 -6.80 -4.33
CA PHE A 5 15.04 -5.37 -4.57
C PHE A 5 14.13 -4.78 -3.48
N ARG A 6 14.02 -3.44 -3.42
CA ARG A 6 13.11 -2.73 -2.49
C ARG A 6 11.73 -2.56 -3.13
N LEU A 7 10.69 -2.66 -2.31
CA LEU A 7 9.30 -2.40 -2.74
C LEU A 7 8.82 -1.09 -2.13
N PHE A 8 8.43 -0.15 -2.99
CA PHE A 8 7.81 1.10 -2.59
C PHE A 8 6.29 0.97 -2.71
N ALA A 9 5.62 0.92 -1.56
CA ALA A 9 4.16 0.95 -1.49
C ALA A 9 3.70 2.40 -1.39
N VAL A 10 2.92 2.87 -2.36
CA VAL A 10 2.54 4.28 -2.50
C VAL A 10 1.03 4.43 -2.31
N GLY A 11 0.66 5.35 -1.41
CA GLY A 11 -0.72 5.67 -1.08
C GLY A 11 -1.01 7.14 -1.33
N ALA A 12 -2.10 7.45 -2.04
CA ALA A 12 -2.52 8.83 -2.25
C ALA A 12 -4.05 8.96 -2.41
N SER A 13 -4.57 10.17 -2.24
CA SER A 13 -6.00 10.43 -2.45
C SER A 13 -6.21 11.72 -3.27
N SER A 14 -6.84 12.75 -2.69
CA SER A 14 -7.06 14.04 -3.34
C SER A 14 -5.71 14.71 -3.65
N GLY A 15 -5.52 15.18 -4.89
CA GLY A 15 -4.22 15.65 -5.40
C GLY A 15 -3.20 14.54 -5.74
N GLY A 16 -3.52 13.29 -5.40
CA GLY A 16 -2.58 12.17 -5.41
C GLY A 16 -2.05 11.78 -6.79
N ARG A 17 -2.89 11.80 -7.82
CA ARG A 17 -2.46 11.43 -9.19
C ARG A 17 -1.39 12.38 -9.72
N THR A 18 -1.56 13.69 -9.50
CA THR A 18 -0.58 14.70 -9.87
C THR A 18 0.72 14.51 -9.10
N ALA A 19 0.62 14.26 -7.79
CA ALA A 19 1.79 14.00 -6.95
C ALA A 19 2.57 12.75 -7.41
N ILE A 20 1.87 11.65 -7.65
CA ILE A 20 2.46 10.39 -8.13
C ILE A 20 3.14 10.57 -9.49
N THR A 21 2.48 11.25 -10.44
CA THR A 21 3.08 11.52 -11.75
C THR A 21 4.33 12.37 -11.64
N LYS A 22 4.35 13.39 -10.77
CA LYS A 22 5.50 14.27 -10.60
C LYS A 22 6.73 13.48 -10.14
N PHE A 23 6.65 12.80 -8.99
CA PHE A 23 7.86 12.15 -8.46
C PHE A 23 8.29 10.95 -9.30
N LEU A 24 7.36 10.14 -9.84
CA LEU A 24 7.75 8.99 -10.69
C LEU A 24 8.34 9.41 -12.04
N SER A 25 8.08 10.63 -12.52
CA SER A 25 8.71 11.14 -13.74
C SER A 25 10.20 11.42 -13.59
N GLU A 26 10.68 11.53 -12.34
CA GLU A 26 12.07 11.82 -11.99
C GLU A 26 12.84 10.56 -11.55
N ILE A 27 12.16 9.39 -11.51
CA ILE A 27 12.80 8.11 -11.18
C ILE A 27 13.36 7.46 -12.45
N PRO A 28 14.66 7.08 -12.47
CA PRO A 28 15.26 6.43 -13.63
C PRO A 28 14.71 5.01 -13.83
N GLY A 29 14.55 4.60 -15.09
CA GLY A 29 14.05 3.26 -15.44
C GLY A 29 14.96 2.11 -15.00
N THR A 30 16.23 2.40 -14.67
CA THR A 30 17.24 1.44 -14.20
C THR A 30 17.20 1.16 -12.70
N ILE A 31 16.26 1.78 -11.96
CA ILE A 31 16.15 1.57 -10.51
C ILE A 31 15.90 0.10 -10.16
N ASN A 32 16.68 -0.44 -9.22
CA ASN A 32 16.46 -1.78 -8.68
C ASN A 32 15.37 -1.79 -7.61
N ALA A 33 14.18 -1.32 -7.97
CA ALA A 33 13.00 -1.22 -7.11
C ALA A 33 11.71 -1.35 -7.90
N ALA A 34 10.63 -1.73 -7.21
CA ALA A 34 9.28 -1.78 -7.78
C ALA A 34 8.34 -0.87 -6.98
N PHE A 35 7.29 -0.39 -7.64
CA PHE A 35 6.28 0.49 -7.04
C PHE A 35 4.91 -0.15 -7.13
N VAL A 36 4.18 -0.20 -6.01
CA VAL A 36 2.78 -0.63 -5.96
C VAL A 36 1.94 0.52 -5.44
N VAL A 37 0.92 0.92 -6.19
CA VAL A 37 0.26 2.22 -5.99
C VAL A 37 -1.23 2.03 -5.75
N ALA A 38 -1.70 2.46 -4.59
CA ALA A 38 -3.12 2.65 -4.29
C ALA A 38 -3.46 4.15 -4.32
N VAL A 39 -4.35 4.53 -5.23
CA VAL A 39 -4.87 5.91 -5.30
C VAL A 39 -6.39 5.91 -5.23
N HIS A 40 -6.95 6.69 -4.30
CA HIS A 40 -8.41 6.80 -4.19
C HIS A 40 -9.02 7.46 -5.43
N GLY A 41 -10.23 7.04 -5.79
CA GLY A 41 -10.96 7.58 -6.91
C GLY A 41 -12.37 7.02 -7.00
N ALA A 42 -13.09 7.37 -8.06
CA ALA A 42 -14.40 6.80 -8.36
C ALA A 42 -14.31 5.28 -8.52
N PHE A 43 -15.26 4.55 -7.91
CA PHE A 43 -15.24 3.08 -7.87
C PHE A 43 -15.91 2.43 -9.10
N ASP A 44 -16.73 3.18 -9.83
CA ASP A 44 -17.53 2.71 -10.97
C ASP A 44 -16.96 3.15 -12.32
N THR A 45 -15.92 3.98 -12.31
CA THR A 45 -15.32 4.54 -13.52
C THR A 45 -13.98 3.86 -13.80
N PRO A 46 -13.76 3.32 -15.02
CA PRO A 46 -12.45 2.85 -15.43
C PRO A 46 -11.37 3.93 -15.26
N SER A 47 -10.19 3.53 -14.83
CA SER A 47 -9.06 4.45 -14.65
C SER A 47 -8.13 4.36 -15.85
N PHE A 48 -7.83 5.49 -16.48
CA PHE A 48 -6.79 5.58 -17.51
C PHE A 48 -5.41 5.97 -16.93
N PHE A 49 -5.30 6.02 -15.60
CA PHE A 49 -4.13 6.59 -14.93
C PHE A 49 -2.83 5.83 -15.25
N ALA A 50 -2.87 4.50 -15.33
CA ALA A 50 -1.69 3.71 -15.69
C ALA A 50 -1.13 4.09 -17.07
N GLY A 51 -2.00 4.25 -18.08
CA GLY A 51 -1.59 4.63 -19.43
C GLY A 51 -1.06 6.07 -19.53
N VAL A 52 -1.67 7.00 -18.78
CA VAL A 52 -1.20 8.39 -18.72
C VAL A 52 0.16 8.48 -18.01
N LEU A 53 0.30 7.78 -16.88
CA LEU A 53 1.54 7.76 -16.12
C LEU A 53 2.68 7.14 -16.91
N GLY A 54 2.44 6.03 -17.63
CA GLY A 54 3.45 5.37 -18.46
C GLY A 54 4.01 6.23 -19.59
N GLN A 55 3.34 7.32 -19.99
CA GLN A 55 3.88 8.29 -20.95
C GLN A 55 4.79 9.35 -20.30
N LYS A 56 4.89 9.35 -18.97
CA LYS A 56 5.56 10.40 -18.18
C LYS A 56 6.72 9.87 -17.34
N THR A 57 7.01 8.58 -17.37
CA THR A 57 8.10 7.96 -16.61
C THR A 57 8.85 6.97 -17.50
N GLU A 58 10.11 6.70 -17.14
CA GLU A 58 10.92 5.65 -17.76
C GLU A 58 10.57 4.25 -17.24
N LEU A 59 9.83 4.18 -16.12
CA LEU A 59 9.39 2.93 -15.51
C LEU A 59 8.29 2.25 -16.35
N GLY A 60 8.26 0.92 -16.34
CA GLY A 60 7.15 0.18 -16.93
C GLY A 60 5.89 0.32 -16.07
N VAL A 61 4.81 0.88 -16.61
CA VAL A 61 3.57 1.11 -15.84
C VAL A 61 2.45 0.21 -16.33
N VAL A 62 1.81 -0.51 -15.41
CA VAL A 62 0.68 -1.40 -15.71
C VAL A 62 -0.47 -1.22 -14.71
N GLU A 63 -1.71 -1.37 -15.16
CA GLU A 63 -2.82 -1.63 -14.23
C GLU A 63 -2.63 -3.03 -13.65
N ALA A 64 -2.75 -3.14 -12.33
CA ALA A 64 -2.59 -4.40 -11.61
C ALA A 64 -3.60 -5.45 -12.08
N SER A 65 -3.11 -6.67 -12.26
CA SER A 65 -3.92 -7.84 -12.56
C SER A 65 -3.51 -9.02 -11.67
N GLN A 66 -4.41 -10.01 -11.56
CA GLN A 66 -4.25 -11.13 -10.65
C GLN A 66 -3.01 -11.96 -10.99
N GLY A 67 -2.13 -12.16 -10.00
CA GLY A 67 -1.00 -13.08 -10.08
C GLY A 67 0.22 -12.54 -10.82
N LEU A 68 0.27 -11.24 -11.18
CA LEU A 68 1.47 -10.65 -11.77
C LEU A 68 2.66 -10.76 -10.81
N SER A 69 3.80 -11.21 -11.33
CA SER A 69 5.08 -11.11 -10.61
C SER A 69 5.49 -9.65 -10.48
N ILE A 70 6.00 -9.29 -9.31
CA ILE A 70 6.57 -7.97 -9.05
C ILE A 70 8.03 -7.98 -9.53
N GLU A 71 8.34 -7.09 -10.46
CA GLU A 71 9.65 -6.96 -11.08
C GLU A 71 10.22 -5.54 -10.83
N PRO A 72 11.55 -5.38 -10.70
CA PRO A 72 12.17 -4.06 -10.61
C PRO A 72 11.95 -3.24 -11.89
N GLY A 73 11.93 -1.91 -11.76
CA GLY A 73 11.64 -0.98 -12.86
C GLY A 73 10.15 -0.87 -13.21
N MET A 74 9.26 -1.49 -12.43
CA MET A 74 7.81 -1.52 -12.70
C MET A 74 6.98 -0.74 -11.67
N VAL A 75 5.87 -0.18 -12.15
CA VAL A 75 4.81 0.47 -11.37
C VAL A 75 3.48 -0.25 -11.60
N TYR A 76 2.87 -0.75 -10.53
CA TYR A 76 1.60 -1.45 -10.53
C TYR A 76 0.51 -0.58 -9.94
N ILE A 77 -0.45 -0.16 -10.75
CA ILE A 77 -1.54 0.73 -10.34
C ILE A 77 -2.76 -0.09 -9.91
N ALA A 78 -3.27 0.16 -8.70
CA ALA A 78 -4.50 -0.45 -8.21
C ALA A 78 -5.70 -0.13 -9.10
N LYS A 79 -6.47 -1.17 -9.40
CA LYS A 79 -7.71 -1.07 -10.15
C LYS A 79 -8.84 -0.48 -9.28
N PRO A 80 -9.71 0.39 -9.83
CA PRO A 80 -10.91 0.82 -9.13
C PRO A 80 -11.73 -0.37 -8.59
N ASN A 81 -12.27 -0.21 -7.39
CA ASN A 81 -13.15 -1.18 -6.73
C ASN A 81 -12.51 -2.56 -6.46
N HIS A 82 -11.19 -2.65 -6.44
CA HIS A 82 -10.43 -3.81 -5.99
C HIS A 82 -9.40 -3.39 -4.94
N HIS A 83 -9.23 -4.17 -3.88
CA HIS A 83 -8.01 -4.07 -3.07
C HIS A 83 -6.86 -4.64 -3.87
N LEU A 84 -5.74 -3.92 -3.91
CA LEU A 84 -4.46 -4.42 -4.37
C LEU A 84 -3.63 -4.78 -3.14
N PHE A 85 -3.08 -5.99 -3.12
CA PHE A 85 -2.20 -6.44 -2.07
C PHE A 85 -1.10 -7.34 -2.62
N VAL A 86 -0.05 -7.51 -1.82
CA VAL A 86 1.14 -8.26 -2.20
C VAL A 86 1.21 -9.56 -1.39
N HIS A 87 1.49 -10.67 -2.07
CA HIS A 87 1.72 -11.96 -1.42
C HIS A 87 2.77 -12.74 -2.21
N GLU A 88 3.82 -13.20 -1.52
CA GLU A 88 4.89 -14.02 -2.11
C GLU A 88 5.48 -13.44 -3.42
N GLY A 89 5.71 -12.12 -3.45
CA GLY A 89 6.27 -11.43 -4.63
C GLY A 89 5.29 -11.27 -5.79
N LYS A 90 3.99 -11.52 -5.58
CA LYS A 90 2.94 -11.35 -6.58
C LYS A 90 1.92 -10.31 -6.17
N ILE A 91 1.31 -9.69 -7.19
CA ILE A 91 0.16 -8.83 -7.06
C ILE A 91 -1.12 -9.67 -7.03
N LEU A 92 -1.95 -9.46 -6.02
CA LEU A 92 -3.26 -10.08 -5.91
C LEU A 92 -4.34 -9.00 -5.75
N LEU A 93 -5.53 -9.32 -6.22
CA LEU A 93 -6.69 -8.46 -6.19
C LEU A 93 -7.84 -9.13 -5.44
N SER A 94 -8.58 -8.37 -4.64
CA SER A 94 -9.81 -8.85 -4.03
C SER A 94 -10.93 -7.82 -4.08
N LYS A 95 -12.17 -8.31 -4.07
CA LYS A 95 -13.37 -7.51 -3.81
C LYS A 95 -13.81 -7.68 -2.35
N GLY A 96 -12.84 -7.77 -1.43
CA GLY A 96 -13.08 -7.78 0.02
C GLY A 96 -13.88 -6.58 0.51
N PRO A 97 -14.35 -6.57 1.78
CA PRO A 97 -15.01 -5.41 2.35
C PRO A 97 -14.10 -4.18 2.25
N ARG A 98 -14.72 -3.00 2.08
CA ARG A 98 -13.98 -1.73 2.11
C ARG A 98 -13.31 -1.57 3.46
N GLU A 99 -12.09 -1.05 3.46
CA GLU A 99 -11.35 -0.66 4.66
C GLU A 99 -11.18 0.85 4.63
N ASN A 100 -11.42 1.54 5.75
CA ASN A 100 -11.48 3.01 5.81
C ASN A 100 -12.43 3.64 4.77
N LEU A 101 -13.51 2.94 4.40
CA LEU A 101 -14.48 3.32 3.35
C LEU A 101 -13.94 3.22 1.91
N PHE A 102 -12.71 2.76 1.71
CA PHE A 102 -12.06 2.70 0.40
C PHE A 102 -11.82 1.28 -0.11
N ARG A 103 -11.85 1.16 -1.44
CA ARG A 103 -11.45 -0.02 -2.21
C ARG A 103 -11.01 0.46 -3.61
N PRO A 104 -9.70 0.60 -3.88
CA PRO A 104 -8.57 0.14 -3.05
C PRO A 104 -8.41 0.93 -1.75
N SER A 105 -8.02 0.25 -0.67
CA SER A 105 -7.55 0.86 0.58
C SER A 105 -6.02 0.85 0.59
N ILE A 106 -5.45 1.94 1.08
CA ILE A 106 -4.00 2.12 1.24
C ILE A 106 -3.48 1.24 2.39
N ASP A 107 -4.22 1.16 3.50
CA ASP A 107 -3.86 0.30 4.64
C ASP A 107 -3.70 -1.18 4.24
N VAL A 108 -4.63 -1.71 3.43
CA VAL A 108 -4.54 -3.09 2.92
C VAL A 108 -3.28 -3.31 2.09
N LEU A 109 -2.96 -2.37 1.20
CA LEU A 109 -1.76 -2.44 0.38
C LEU A 109 -0.50 -2.41 1.27
N PHE A 110 -0.41 -1.42 2.15
CA PHE A 110 0.79 -1.21 2.99
C PHE A 110 1.01 -2.38 3.95
N ARG A 111 -0.05 -2.90 4.57
CA ARG A 111 0.03 -4.06 5.47
C ARG A 111 0.56 -5.30 4.74
N SER A 112 0.02 -5.59 3.56
CA SER A 112 0.45 -6.76 2.78
C SER A 112 1.88 -6.62 2.24
N ALA A 113 2.26 -5.41 1.80
CA ALA A 113 3.61 -5.10 1.38
C ALA A 113 4.62 -5.24 2.54
N ALA A 114 4.26 -4.76 3.73
CA ALA A 114 5.05 -4.91 4.95
C ALA A 114 5.29 -6.39 5.28
N VAL A 115 4.24 -7.22 5.23
CA VAL A 115 4.34 -8.65 5.51
C VAL A 115 5.19 -9.38 4.46
N ALA A 116 5.06 -9.02 3.19
CA ALA A 116 5.76 -9.69 2.11
C ALA A 116 7.24 -9.27 1.95
N TYR A 117 7.58 -8.01 2.21
CA TYR A 117 8.92 -7.44 1.94
C TYR A 117 9.69 -7.04 3.20
N GLY A 118 9.07 -7.02 4.39
CA GLY A 118 9.76 -6.74 5.64
C GLY A 118 10.53 -5.42 5.63
N ASN A 119 11.81 -5.48 6.00
CA ASN A 119 12.75 -4.36 5.98
C ASN A 119 13.08 -3.80 4.58
N ARG A 120 12.66 -4.47 3.51
CA ARG A 120 12.79 -3.99 2.12
C ARG A 120 11.57 -3.18 1.67
N CYS A 121 10.52 -3.12 2.49
CA CYS A 121 9.34 -2.32 2.19
C CYS A 121 9.56 -0.85 2.61
N VAL A 122 9.20 0.06 1.72
CA VAL A 122 9.13 1.50 2.01
C VAL A 122 7.72 1.98 1.70
N GLY A 123 7.03 2.50 2.70
CA GLY A 123 5.71 3.12 2.53
C GLY A 123 5.85 4.60 2.22
N ILE A 124 5.11 5.08 1.23
CA ILE A 124 5.05 6.50 0.85
C ILE A 124 3.60 6.95 0.89
N LEU A 125 3.25 7.81 1.85
CA LEU A 125 1.93 8.38 1.98
C LEU A 125 1.91 9.84 1.53
N LEU A 126 1.17 10.12 0.48
CA LEU A 126 1.11 11.43 -0.17
C LEU A 126 -0.15 12.20 0.24
N THR A 127 -0.37 13.36 -0.38
CA THR A 127 -1.56 14.19 -0.25
C THR A 127 -2.87 13.40 -0.27
N GLY A 128 -3.78 13.77 0.63
CA GLY A 128 -5.08 13.16 0.75
C GLY A 128 -5.88 13.65 1.95
N ARG A 129 -7.15 13.25 1.97
CA ARG A 129 -8.07 13.52 3.09
C ARG A 129 -8.20 12.28 3.97
N LEU A 130 -8.65 12.47 5.21
CA LEU A 130 -8.83 11.41 6.20
C LEU A 130 -7.49 10.73 6.52
N ASN A 131 -7.50 9.45 6.92
CA ASN A 131 -6.37 8.80 7.58
C ASN A 131 -6.00 7.42 7.01
N ASP A 132 -6.54 6.99 5.86
CA ASP A 132 -6.17 5.71 5.24
C ASP A 132 -4.68 5.70 4.85
N GLY A 133 -3.99 4.60 5.12
CA GLY A 133 -2.55 4.45 4.98
C GLY A 133 -1.77 4.63 6.28
N THR A 134 -2.37 5.23 7.32
CA THR A 134 -1.72 5.45 8.61
C THR A 134 -1.40 4.15 9.33
N THR A 135 -2.38 3.24 9.46
CA THR A 135 -2.16 1.95 10.13
C THR A 135 -1.27 1.02 9.31
N GLY A 136 -1.34 1.17 7.98
CA GLY A 136 -0.45 0.53 7.03
C GLY A 136 1.00 0.96 7.19
N LEU A 137 1.27 2.26 7.35
CA LEU A 137 2.63 2.74 7.62
C LEU A 137 3.16 2.21 8.96
N GLU A 138 2.30 2.15 9.98
CA GLU A 138 2.66 1.55 11.27
C GLU A 138 3.05 0.06 11.09
N ALA A 139 2.30 -0.69 10.27
CA ALA A 139 2.64 -2.08 9.93
C ALA A 139 4.01 -2.18 9.23
N ILE A 140 4.31 -1.27 8.29
CA ILE A 140 5.62 -1.22 7.62
C ILE A 140 6.74 -1.02 8.64
N LYS A 141 6.60 -0.07 9.58
CA LYS A 141 7.60 0.18 10.64
C LYS A 141 7.75 -1.02 11.60
N LYS A 142 6.65 -1.70 11.94
CA LYS A 142 6.63 -2.92 12.75
C LYS A 142 7.40 -4.07 12.07
N CYS A 143 7.33 -4.17 10.73
CA CYS A 143 8.11 -5.13 9.94
C CYS A 143 9.57 -4.70 9.66
N GLY A 144 9.99 -3.54 10.16
CA GLY A 144 11.35 -3.01 9.98
C GLY A 144 11.56 -2.27 8.66
N GLY A 145 10.49 -2.03 7.90
CA GLY A 145 10.52 -1.16 6.73
C GLY A 145 10.59 0.32 7.11
N ARG A 146 10.59 1.18 6.09
CA ARG A 146 10.66 2.65 6.26
C ARG A 146 9.35 3.33 5.87
N ALA A 147 9.06 4.45 6.48
CA ALA A 147 7.89 5.28 6.22
C ALA A 147 8.31 6.68 5.76
N ILE A 148 7.74 7.11 4.64
CA ILE A 148 7.87 8.45 4.08
C ILE A 148 6.47 9.06 4.03
N VAL A 149 6.35 10.32 4.42
CA VAL A 149 5.14 11.11 4.19
C VAL A 149 5.48 12.37 3.42
N GLN A 150 4.59 12.78 2.51
CA GLN A 150 4.67 14.11 1.94
C GLN A 150 4.55 15.15 3.06
N ASN A 151 5.35 16.21 3.02
CA ASN A 151 5.29 17.29 3.98
C ASN A 151 3.86 17.87 4.05
N PRO A 152 3.15 17.77 5.19
CA PRO A 152 1.78 18.24 5.29
C PRO A 152 1.62 19.74 5.03
N LYS A 153 2.70 20.53 5.13
CA LYS A 153 2.69 21.97 4.85
C LYS A 153 2.62 22.30 3.36
N THR A 154 3.06 21.40 2.50
CA THR A 154 3.12 21.60 1.03
C THR A 154 2.18 20.66 0.28
N ALA A 155 1.59 19.67 0.96
CA ALA A 155 0.54 18.81 0.42
C ALA A 155 -0.71 19.62 0.03
N GLU A 156 -1.31 19.29 -1.12
CA GLU A 156 -2.59 19.90 -1.56
C GLU A 156 -3.71 19.63 -0.55
N TYR A 157 -3.71 18.43 0.03
CA TYR A 157 -4.56 18.02 1.15
C TYR A 157 -3.69 17.40 2.24
N SER A 158 -3.65 18.07 3.39
CA SER A 158 -2.70 17.80 4.47
C SER A 158 -3.16 16.74 5.46
N ASP A 159 -4.44 16.37 5.50
CA ASP A 159 -4.99 15.51 6.57
C ASP A 159 -4.26 14.17 6.64
N MET A 160 -4.18 13.46 5.50
CA MET A 160 -3.64 12.10 5.45
C MET A 160 -2.15 12.02 5.80
N PRO A 161 -1.25 12.83 5.20
CA PRO A 161 0.14 12.86 5.65
C PRO A 161 0.30 13.47 7.06
N GLY A 162 -0.58 14.38 7.47
CA GLY A 162 -0.58 15.00 8.80
C GLY A 162 -0.86 13.99 9.91
N PHE A 163 -1.95 13.21 9.78
CA PHE A 163 -2.28 12.14 10.71
C PHE A 163 -1.15 11.12 10.82
N ALA A 164 -0.61 10.65 9.69
CA ALA A 164 0.48 9.68 9.70
C ALA A 164 1.74 10.20 10.42
N ARG A 165 2.09 11.47 10.21
CA ARG A 165 3.22 12.11 10.90
C ARG A 165 3.03 12.18 12.41
N GLU A 166 1.80 12.34 12.89
CA GLU A 166 1.51 12.44 14.33
C GLU A 166 1.49 11.08 15.02
N THR A 167 1.12 10.01 14.31
CA THR A 167 0.87 8.69 14.91
C THR A 167 1.94 7.65 14.62
N VAL A 168 2.76 7.84 13.59
CA VAL A 168 3.79 6.87 13.16
C VAL A 168 5.18 7.48 13.28
N ASP A 169 6.16 6.66 13.65
CA ASP A 169 7.58 7.03 13.60
C ASP A 169 8.05 7.14 12.14
N ILE A 170 7.84 8.32 11.54
CA ILE A 170 8.17 8.61 10.15
C ILE A 170 9.68 8.82 9.99
N ASP A 171 10.29 8.11 9.03
CA ASP A 171 11.71 8.24 8.71
C ASP A 171 11.99 9.52 7.91
N TYR A 172 11.09 9.86 6.98
CA TYR A 172 11.26 11.01 6.08
C TYR A 172 9.96 11.80 5.92
N VAL A 173 10.01 13.10 6.24
CA VAL A 173 8.96 14.08 5.90
C VAL A 173 9.52 14.97 4.82
N VAL A 174 9.00 14.87 3.61
CA VAL A 174 9.68 15.43 2.41
C VAL A 174 8.72 16.24 1.55
N ASP A 175 9.22 17.34 0.99
CA ASP A 175 8.48 18.04 -0.06
C ASP A 175 8.43 17.16 -1.32
N LEU A 176 7.41 17.37 -2.14
CA LEU A 176 7.14 16.48 -3.28
C LEU A 176 8.28 16.52 -4.31
N GLU A 177 8.92 17.69 -4.43
CA GLU A 177 10.08 17.97 -5.28
C GLU A 177 11.33 17.17 -4.88
N ASP A 178 11.46 16.84 -3.59
CA ASP A 178 12.66 16.17 -3.06
C ASP A 178 12.46 14.65 -2.94
N LEU A 179 11.23 14.16 -3.16
CA LEU A 179 10.88 12.77 -2.95
C LEU A 179 11.68 11.81 -3.85
N ALA A 180 11.93 12.18 -5.10
CA ALA A 180 12.72 11.36 -6.02
C ALA A 180 14.18 11.22 -5.57
N GLU A 181 14.78 12.30 -5.07
CA GLU A 181 16.14 12.29 -4.51
C GLU A 181 16.20 11.41 -3.26
N VAL A 182 15.22 11.54 -2.36
CA VAL A 182 15.13 10.72 -1.14
C VAL A 182 15.01 9.23 -1.47
N ILE A 183 14.19 8.87 -2.47
CA ILE A 183 14.08 7.48 -2.93
C ILE A 183 15.45 6.97 -3.42
N GLN A 184 16.18 7.75 -4.21
CA GLN A 184 17.50 7.38 -4.69
C GLN A 184 18.50 7.20 -3.54
N ASN A 185 18.51 8.11 -2.57
CA ASN A 185 19.35 7.99 -1.37
C ASN A 185 19.05 6.70 -0.60
N ILE A 186 17.77 6.39 -0.39
CA ILE A 186 17.31 5.15 0.27
C ILE A 186 17.81 3.90 -0.48
N MET A 187 17.93 3.94 -1.81
CA MET A 187 18.46 2.82 -2.59
C MET A 187 19.94 2.55 -2.34
N HIS A 188 20.71 3.56 -1.92
CA HIS A 188 22.13 3.45 -1.62
C HIS A 188 22.42 3.14 -0.15
N GLU A 189 21.42 3.28 0.72
CA GLU A 189 21.56 2.93 2.13
C GLU A 189 21.49 1.41 2.37
N ASP A 190 22.15 0.96 3.43
CA ASP A 190 21.96 -0.40 3.95
C ASP A 190 20.50 -0.63 4.35
N LEU A 191 20.07 -1.88 4.25
CA LEU A 191 18.75 -2.25 4.73
C LEU A 191 18.69 -2.14 6.26
N PRO A 192 17.57 -1.64 6.82
CA PRO A 192 17.34 -1.76 8.25
C PRO A 192 17.45 -3.22 8.70
N LEU A 193 17.69 -3.46 9.98
CA LEU A 193 17.69 -4.82 10.51
C LEU A 193 16.33 -5.49 10.28
N ALA A 194 16.36 -6.72 9.76
CA ALA A 194 15.15 -7.51 9.60
C ALA A 194 14.50 -7.75 10.97
N LYS A 195 13.19 -7.53 11.06
CA LYS A 195 12.40 -7.82 12.25
C LYS A 195 11.57 -9.07 12.03
N GLU A 196 11.35 -9.84 13.10
CA GLU A 196 10.37 -10.91 13.08
C GLU A 196 8.96 -10.31 12.99
N ILE A 197 8.18 -10.81 12.04
CA ILE A 197 6.82 -10.32 11.78
C ILE A 197 5.88 -10.98 12.79
N SER A 198 5.24 -10.18 13.63
CA SER A 198 4.33 -10.71 14.66
C SER A 198 3.21 -11.55 14.05
N SER A 199 2.86 -12.65 14.72
CA SER A 199 1.74 -13.51 14.32
C SER A 199 0.41 -12.77 14.24
N LYS A 200 0.22 -11.75 15.10
CA LYS A 200 -0.94 -10.85 15.05
C LYS A 200 -1.05 -10.12 13.71
N LEU A 201 0.06 -9.53 13.23
CA LEU A 201 0.07 -8.80 11.96
C LEU A 201 -0.14 -9.72 10.75
N ILE A 202 0.42 -10.94 10.80
CA ILE A 202 0.19 -11.95 9.76
C ILE A 202 -1.31 -12.30 9.70
N LYS A 203 -1.95 -12.53 10.86
CA LYS A 203 -3.39 -12.80 10.94
C LYS A 203 -4.23 -11.64 10.40
N GLU A 204 -3.96 -10.41 10.84
CA GLU A 204 -4.65 -9.20 10.34
C GLU A 204 -4.53 -9.07 8.82
N ASN A 205 -3.35 -9.35 8.26
CA ASN A 205 -3.13 -9.37 6.82
C ASN A 205 -3.94 -10.47 6.12
N CYS A 206 -3.96 -11.71 6.65
CA CYS A 206 -4.75 -12.81 6.07
C CYS A 206 -6.25 -12.47 6.04
N ILE A 207 -6.77 -11.84 7.09
CA ILE A 207 -8.17 -11.43 7.20
C ILE A 207 -8.49 -10.35 6.15
N ALA A 208 -7.66 -9.31 6.07
CA ALA A 208 -7.87 -8.20 5.14
C ALA A 208 -7.76 -8.61 3.66
N THR A 209 -6.85 -9.54 3.37
CA THR A 209 -6.60 -10.02 1.99
C THR A 209 -7.53 -11.17 1.58
N LYS A 210 -8.21 -11.82 2.53
CA LYS A 210 -9.05 -13.02 2.33
C LYS A 210 -8.30 -14.21 1.68
N ILE A 211 -7.00 -14.33 1.91
CA ILE A 211 -6.17 -15.41 1.32
C ILE A 211 -6.64 -16.81 1.80
N GLU A 212 -7.26 -16.93 2.98
CA GLU A 212 -7.68 -18.21 3.57
C GLU A 212 -9.19 -18.53 3.47
N SER A 213 -9.91 -18.01 2.46
CA SER A 213 -11.33 -18.33 2.36
C SER A 213 -11.57 -19.78 1.88
N GLN A 214 -11.81 -20.71 2.81
CA GLN A 214 -13.13 -21.38 2.92
C GLN A 214 -13.26 -22.49 3.99
N ILE A 215 -12.21 -22.99 4.64
CA ILE A 215 -12.35 -24.12 5.61
C ILE A 215 -11.71 -23.88 6.99
N ALA A 216 -10.71 -23.00 7.12
CA ALA A 216 -9.98 -22.81 8.38
C ALA A 216 -10.36 -21.52 9.16
N THR A 217 -11.34 -20.74 8.69
CA THR A 217 -11.65 -19.42 9.26
C THR A 217 -12.46 -19.45 10.56
N GLU A 218 -13.18 -20.54 10.85
CA GLU A 218 -14.04 -20.63 12.04
C GLU A 218 -13.26 -20.70 13.36
N GLU A 219 -12.05 -21.27 13.38
CA GLU A 219 -11.24 -21.33 14.61
C GLU A 219 -10.48 -20.02 14.91
N ILE A 220 -10.37 -19.11 13.93
CA ILE A 220 -9.41 -17.98 13.99
C ILE A 220 -10.10 -16.62 14.19
N LEU A 221 -11.32 -16.44 13.69
CA LEU A 221 -11.99 -15.14 13.62
C LEU A 221 -13.12 -14.94 14.64
N GLY A 222 -13.44 -15.95 15.44
CA GLY A 222 -14.63 -15.96 16.28
C GLY A 222 -15.86 -16.50 15.53
N HIS A 223 -17.06 -16.19 16.00
CA HIS A 223 -18.28 -16.76 15.44
C HIS A 223 -18.88 -15.87 14.35
N GLN A 224 -19.09 -16.43 13.17
CA GLN A 224 -19.81 -15.75 12.09
C GLN A 224 -21.26 -15.47 12.53
N VAL A 225 -21.72 -14.23 12.39
CA VAL A 225 -23.11 -13.86 12.70
C VAL A 225 -23.97 -13.92 11.43
N PRO A 226 -25.31 -14.13 11.53
CA PRO A 226 -26.21 -14.20 10.39
C PRO A 226 -26.52 -12.80 9.82
N ILE A 227 -25.51 -11.94 9.77
CA ILE A 227 -25.58 -10.57 9.25
C ILE A 227 -24.44 -10.41 8.25
N SER A 228 -24.77 -9.85 7.10
CA SER A 228 -23.81 -9.53 6.05
C SER A 228 -23.70 -8.01 5.86
N CYS A 229 -22.51 -7.55 5.49
CA CYS A 229 -22.27 -6.13 5.22
C CYS A 229 -23.13 -5.67 4.05
N SER A 230 -23.96 -4.64 4.27
CA SER A 230 -24.90 -4.09 3.27
C SER A 230 -24.22 -3.51 2.02
N THR A 231 -22.91 -3.21 2.09
CA THR A 231 -22.16 -2.60 0.98
C THR A 231 -21.41 -3.62 0.12
N CYS A 232 -20.89 -4.71 0.71
CA CYS A 232 -20.07 -5.68 -0.01
C CYS A 232 -20.62 -7.12 0.01
N GLY A 233 -21.68 -7.40 0.77
CA GLY A 233 -22.26 -8.73 0.95
C GLY A 233 -21.40 -9.70 1.75
N GLY A 234 -20.27 -9.25 2.31
CA GLY A 234 -19.38 -10.10 3.11
C GLY A 234 -19.98 -10.47 4.47
N PRO A 235 -19.69 -11.68 5.00
CA PRO A 235 -20.16 -12.09 6.31
C PRO A 235 -19.53 -11.26 7.43
N LEU A 236 -20.29 -10.96 8.48
CA LEU A 236 -19.78 -10.32 9.69
C LEU A 236 -19.43 -11.37 10.75
N TRP A 237 -18.46 -11.02 11.60
CA TRP A 237 -17.91 -11.91 12.63
C TRP A 237 -17.99 -11.23 13.99
N LYS A 238 -18.36 -12.00 15.01
CA LYS A 238 -18.29 -11.57 16.41
C LYS A 238 -16.95 -11.99 16.98
N MET A 239 -16.11 -11.01 17.32
CA MET A 239 -14.86 -11.22 18.03
C MET A 239 -15.14 -11.41 19.53
N GLU A 240 -14.39 -12.29 20.20
CA GLU A 240 -14.35 -12.33 21.66
C GLU A 240 -13.28 -11.35 22.14
N ASP A 241 -13.66 -10.41 23.02
CA ASP A 241 -12.72 -9.44 23.58
C ASP A 241 -11.63 -10.18 24.37
N SER A 242 -10.36 -9.94 24.02
CA SER A 242 -9.18 -10.49 24.71
C SER A 242 -8.77 -9.61 25.88
#